data_AF-A0A961G378-F1
#
_entry.id   AF-A0A961G378-F1
#
_cell.length_a   1.000
_cell.length_b   1.000
_cell.length_c   1.000
_cell.angle_alpha   90.00
_cell.angle_beta   90.00
_cell.angle_gamma   90.00
#
_symmetry.space_group_name_H-M   'P 1'
#
loop_
_entity.id
_entity.type
_entity.pdbx_description
1 polymer ?
#
loop_
_entity_poly.entity_id
_entity_poly.type
_entity_poly.pdbx_seq_one_letter_code
_entity_poly.pdbx_strand_id
1 'polypeptide(L)'
;MQRKLILPLLLATVAMPVICARLQEVQAAPEPGSAAETTSLRDRYREIFNPGHTDEEEAALRAKLPFDSISLQRTPCFGTCPVYSVTLHRNGEAEFEAKEHLPKLGRFSGKLDVSTYGRLCYLIEQSRFQDMKDRYQASWTDDTTCIVTVTGGGKRKEVSDYGSVGPIELWAIQQIIDSVRESLSWKPVP
;
A
#
# COMPACT_ATOMS: atom_id res chain seq x y z
N MET A 1 57.87 -63.17 -28.54
CA MET A 1 58.67 -62.84 -27.34
C MET A 1 57.74 -62.11 -26.37
N GLN A 2 57.57 -62.63 -25.14
CA GLN A 2 56.82 -62.07 -23.97
C GLN A 2 55.27 -61.96 -24.10
N ARG A 3 54.47 -62.96 -23.65
CA ARG A 3 53.87 -63.19 -22.30
C ARG A 3 53.03 -62.04 -21.70
N LYS A 4 51.74 -62.30 -21.44
CA LYS A 4 50.90 -62.01 -20.23
C LYS A 4 49.42 -62.27 -20.61
N LEU A 5 48.68 -63.31 -20.20
CA LEU A 5 48.29 -63.87 -18.89
C LEU A 5 47.12 -63.11 -18.19
N ILE A 6 45.93 -63.76 -18.15
CA ILE A 6 44.91 -63.78 -17.05
C ILE A 6 44.03 -62.50 -16.86
N LEU A 7 42.71 -62.49 -16.58
CA LEU A 7 41.76 -63.30 -15.76
C LEU A 7 40.29 -62.94 -16.14
N PRO A 8 39.27 -63.79 -15.90
CA PRO A 8 37.86 -63.47 -16.21
C PRO A 8 37.17 -62.61 -15.13
N LEU A 9 36.21 -61.80 -15.56
CA LEU A 9 35.41 -60.88 -14.75
C LEU A 9 34.16 -61.59 -14.20
N LEU A 10 34.08 -61.74 -12.88
CA LEU A 10 32.89 -62.18 -12.13
C LEU A 10 31.86 -61.04 -12.04
N LEU A 11 30.62 -61.28 -12.48
CA LEU A 11 29.48 -60.40 -12.18
C LEU A 11 29.02 -60.61 -10.73
N ALA A 12 29.04 -59.55 -9.94
CA ALA A 12 28.32 -59.47 -8.66
C ALA A 12 27.06 -58.63 -8.85
N THR A 13 25.90 -59.24 -8.67
CA THR A 13 24.60 -58.56 -8.62
C THR A 13 24.41 -57.91 -7.24
N VAL A 14 24.27 -56.60 -7.18
CA VAL A 14 23.87 -55.87 -5.97
C VAL A 14 22.40 -55.48 -6.10
N ALA A 15 21.56 -56.02 -5.21
CA ALA A 15 20.17 -55.61 -5.04
C ALA A 15 20.12 -54.22 -4.37
N MET A 16 19.41 -53.27 -4.97
CA MET A 16 19.16 -51.95 -4.38
C MET A 16 17.91 -51.97 -3.49
N PRO A 17 17.94 -51.38 -2.28
CA PRO A 17 16.76 -51.26 -1.44
C PRO A 17 15.86 -50.12 -1.93
N VAL A 18 14.56 -50.38 -1.92
CA VAL A 18 13.49 -49.40 -2.15
C VAL A 18 13.45 -48.46 -0.95
N ILE A 19 13.88 -47.21 -1.13
CA ILE A 19 13.69 -46.14 -0.14
C ILE A 19 12.39 -45.41 -0.50
N CYS A 20 11.35 -45.69 0.28
CA CYS A 20 10.06 -45.01 0.23
C CYS A 20 10.20 -43.65 0.95
N ALA A 21 10.42 -42.57 0.21
CA ALA A 21 10.43 -41.22 0.75
C ALA A 21 8.99 -40.69 0.86
N ARG A 22 8.48 -40.57 2.10
CA ARG A 22 7.28 -39.77 2.42
C ARG A 22 7.57 -38.32 2.08
N LEU A 23 6.90 -37.78 1.07
CA LEU A 23 6.78 -36.35 0.84
C LEU A 23 5.84 -35.77 1.90
N GLN A 24 6.40 -35.07 2.88
CA GLN A 24 5.63 -34.09 3.65
C GLN A 24 5.49 -32.86 2.76
N GLU A 25 4.26 -32.56 2.36
CA GLU A 25 3.89 -31.28 1.76
C GLU A 25 4.16 -30.18 2.79
N VAL A 26 5.29 -29.50 2.65
CA VAL A 26 5.49 -28.19 3.26
C VAL A 26 4.57 -27.24 2.49
N GLN A 27 3.47 -26.80 3.11
CA GLN A 27 2.65 -25.73 2.54
C GLN A 27 3.53 -24.47 2.44
N ALA A 28 3.94 -24.14 1.23
CA ALA A 28 4.65 -22.90 0.93
C ALA A 28 3.76 -21.72 1.33
N ALA A 29 4.36 -20.71 1.96
CA ALA A 29 3.67 -19.43 2.19
C ALA A 29 3.16 -18.89 0.85
N PRO A 30 1.98 -18.26 0.81
CA PRO A 30 1.45 -17.71 -0.43
C PRO A 30 2.47 -16.73 -1.05
N GLU A 31 2.71 -16.90 -2.35
CA GLU A 31 3.58 -16.00 -3.11
C GLU A 31 3.06 -14.55 -2.99
N PRO A 32 3.95 -13.55 -2.81
CA PRO A 32 3.56 -12.16 -2.66
C PRO A 32 2.76 -11.66 -3.87
N GLY A 33 1.53 -11.21 -3.65
CA GLY A 33 0.62 -10.77 -4.71
C GLY A 33 -0.20 -11.88 -5.37
N SER A 34 -0.26 -13.07 -4.74
CA SER A 34 -1.11 -14.16 -5.22
C SER A 34 -2.62 -13.83 -5.16
N ALA A 35 -3.41 -14.53 -5.97
CA ALA A 35 -4.87 -14.39 -5.97
C ALA A 35 -5.49 -14.73 -4.60
N ALA A 36 -4.89 -15.66 -3.85
CA ALA A 36 -5.33 -16.03 -2.50
C ALA A 36 -5.10 -14.90 -1.49
N GLU A 37 -3.94 -14.24 -1.53
CA GLU A 37 -3.63 -13.07 -0.68
C GLU A 37 -4.57 -11.90 -1.00
N THR A 38 -4.81 -11.62 -2.28
CA THR A 38 -5.76 -10.58 -2.71
C THR A 38 -7.19 -10.88 -2.26
N THR A 39 -7.61 -12.15 -2.30
CA THR A 39 -8.93 -12.58 -1.82
C THR A 39 -9.07 -12.37 -0.32
N SER A 40 -8.06 -12.75 0.45
CA SER A 40 -8.02 -12.53 1.90
C SER A 40 -8.07 -11.04 2.27
N LEU A 41 -7.41 -10.16 1.51
CA LEU A 41 -7.47 -8.72 1.76
C LEU A 41 -8.86 -8.16 1.45
N ARG A 42 -9.46 -8.54 0.32
CA ARG A 42 -10.83 -8.14 -0.04
C ARG A 42 -11.83 -8.50 1.06
N ASP A 43 -11.73 -9.72 1.60
CA ASP A 43 -12.65 -10.20 2.63
C ASP A 43 -12.56 -9.38 3.93
N ARG A 44 -11.36 -8.92 4.31
CA ARG A 44 -11.17 -8.02 5.47
C ARG A 44 -11.92 -6.71 5.34
N TYR A 45 -12.05 -6.18 4.11
CA TYR A 45 -12.69 -4.90 3.84
C TYR A 45 -14.16 -5.01 3.45
N ARG A 46 -14.66 -6.21 3.18
CA ARG A 46 -16.03 -6.43 2.67
C ARG A 46 -17.10 -5.73 3.49
N GLU A 47 -17.03 -5.87 4.82
CA GLU A 47 -18.05 -5.30 5.70
C GLU A 47 -18.08 -3.77 5.68
N ILE A 48 -16.95 -3.10 5.44
CA ILE A 48 -16.88 -1.63 5.37
C ILE A 48 -17.62 -1.07 4.14
N PHE A 49 -17.85 -1.91 3.13
CA PHE A 49 -18.50 -1.50 1.89
C PHE A 49 -20.02 -1.73 1.91
N ASN A 50 -20.54 -2.34 2.97
CA ASN A 50 -21.98 -2.52 3.13
C ASN A 50 -22.61 -1.20 3.59
N PRO A 51 -23.77 -0.79 3.04
CA PRO A 51 -24.44 0.42 3.48
C PRO A 51 -25.19 0.19 4.81
N GLY A 52 -25.48 1.29 5.52
CA GLY A 52 -26.47 1.31 6.61
C GLY A 52 -25.95 0.92 7.99
N HIS A 53 -24.68 1.17 8.28
CA HIS A 53 -24.10 0.96 9.62
C HIS A 53 -24.66 1.94 10.65
N THR A 54 -24.84 1.48 11.89
CA THR A 54 -25.07 2.38 13.04
C THR A 54 -23.78 3.08 13.46
N ASP A 55 -23.89 4.13 14.28
CA ASP A 55 -22.72 4.86 14.79
C ASP A 55 -21.76 3.95 15.58
N GLU A 56 -22.29 3.01 16.37
CA GLU A 56 -21.48 2.04 17.12
C GLU A 56 -20.76 1.05 16.20
N GLU A 57 -21.45 0.61 15.13
CA GLU A 57 -20.86 -0.27 14.12
C GLU A 57 -19.76 0.46 13.35
N GLU A 58 -19.96 1.72 12.96
CA GLU A 58 -18.93 2.54 12.32
C GLU A 58 -17.70 2.70 13.22
N ALA A 59 -17.89 2.97 14.51
CA ALA A 59 -16.79 3.07 15.47
C ALA A 59 -16.01 1.75 15.57
N ALA A 60 -16.72 0.62 15.60
CA ALA A 60 -16.10 -0.70 15.62
C ALA A 60 -15.37 -1.03 14.29
N LEU A 61 -15.90 -0.60 13.15
CA LEU A 61 -15.24 -0.73 11.85
C LEU A 61 -13.96 0.11 11.79
N ARG A 62 -14.02 1.37 12.23
CA ARG A 62 -12.85 2.25 12.30
C ARG A 62 -11.74 1.67 13.17
N ALA A 63 -12.08 1.09 14.32
CA ALA A 63 -11.10 0.49 15.22
C ALA A 63 -10.29 -0.64 14.56
N LYS A 64 -10.87 -1.35 13.57
CA LYS A 64 -10.23 -2.44 12.83
C LYS A 64 -9.34 -1.97 11.68
N LEU A 65 -9.43 -0.70 11.26
CA LEU A 65 -8.62 -0.18 10.16
C LEU A 65 -7.14 -0.09 10.56
N PRO A 66 -6.20 -0.35 9.62
CA PRO A 66 -4.79 -0.50 9.98
C PRO A 66 -4.06 0.83 10.19
N PHE A 67 -4.54 1.91 9.59
CA PHE A 67 -3.85 3.21 9.57
C PHE A 67 -4.52 4.20 10.51
N ASP A 68 -3.71 4.92 11.29
CA ASP A 68 -4.11 6.01 12.18
C ASP A 68 -4.37 7.30 11.39
N SER A 69 -3.49 7.56 10.41
CA SER A 69 -3.62 8.70 9.50
C SER A 69 -3.00 8.43 8.13
N ILE A 70 -3.56 9.07 7.12
CA ILE A 70 -3.09 9.06 5.74
C ILE A 70 -3.06 10.52 5.28
N SER A 71 -1.92 10.99 4.79
CA SER A 71 -1.79 12.38 4.35
C SER A 71 -1.14 12.50 2.98
N LEU A 72 -1.43 13.63 2.34
CA LEU A 72 -0.83 14.05 1.10
C LEU A 72 -0.44 15.52 1.19
N GLN A 73 0.80 15.81 0.83
CA GLN A 73 1.33 17.16 0.68
C GLN A 73 1.74 17.41 -0.77
N ARG A 74 1.39 18.57 -1.30
CA ARG A 74 1.93 19.10 -2.56
C ARG A 74 2.76 20.35 -2.30
N THR A 75 3.98 20.34 -2.83
CA THR A 75 4.93 21.45 -2.67
C THR A 75 4.80 22.47 -3.82
N PRO A 76 5.36 23.68 -3.66
CA PRO A 76 5.48 24.63 -4.76
C PRO A 76 6.21 24.04 -5.97
N CYS A 77 5.94 24.61 -7.14
CA CYS A 77 6.57 24.36 -8.43
C CYS A 77 6.88 25.72 -9.09
N PHE A 78 7.58 25.77 -10.23
CA PHE A 78 7.82 27.03 -10.95
C PHE A 78 6.63 27.39 -11.85
N GLY A 79 5.50 27.73 -11.22
CA GLY A 79 4.24 27.99 -11.92
C GLY A 79 3.09 28.19 -10.94
N THR A 80 1.90 27.69 -11.29
CA THR A 80 0.69 27.83 -10.48
C THR A 80 0.20 26.49 -9.93
N CYS A 81 1.12 25.61 -9.52
CA CYS A 81 0.73 24.33 -8.93
C CYS A 81 0.06 24.57 -7.57
N PRO A 82 -1.05 23.90 -7.25
CA PRO A 82 -1.68 23.97 -5.93
C PRO A 82 -0.71 23.53 -4.83
N VAL A 83 -0.57 24.37 -3.79
CA VAL A 83 0.27 24.07 -2.62
C VAL A 83 -0.62 23.83 -1.41
N TYR A 84 -0.58 22.62 -0.86
CA TYR A 84 -1.41 22.25 0.28
C TYR A 84 -0.94 21.00 0.99
N SER A 85 -1.52 20.75 2.16
CA SER A 85 -1.52 19.45 2.83
C SER A 85 -2.94 19.05 3.21
N VAL A 86 -3.23 17.75 3.14
CA VAL A 86 -4.46 17.14 3.64
C VAL A 86 -4.11 15.92 4.49
N THR A 87 -4.73 15.78 5.66
CA THR A 87 -4.58 14.62 6.55
C THR A 87 -5.95 14.03 6.82
N LEU A 88 -6.09 12.73 6.62
CA LEU A 88 -7.31 11.96 6.87
C LEU A 88 -7.05 11.01 8.04
N HIS A 89 -7.88 11.08 9.07
CA HIS A 89 -7.71 10.33 10.31
C HIS A 89 -8.69 9.17 10.42
N ARG A 90 -8.24 8.10 11.09
CA ARG A 90 -9.05 6.91 11.37
C ARG A 90 -10.37 7.22 12.07
N ASN A 91 -10.36 8.20 12.97
CA ASN A 91 -11.54 8.66 13.72
C ASN A 91 -12.56 9.42 12.84
N GLY A 92 -12.26 9.66 11.56
CA GLY A 92 -13.13 10.36 10.63
C GLY A 92 -12.91 11.86 10.57
N GLU A 93 -11.93 12.41 11.30
CA GLU A 93 -11.49 13.78 11.15
C GLU A 93 -10.65 13.95 9.89
N ALA A 94 -10.77 15.11 9.25
CA ALA A 94 -9.93 15.51 8.15
C ALA A 94 -9.43 16.93 8.39
N GLU A 95 -8.15 17.15 8.12
CA GLU A 95 -7.49 18.45 8.19
C GLU A 95 -7.01 18.84 6.80
N PHE A 96 -7.18 20.11 6.42
CA PHE A 96 -6.72 20.64 5.15
C PHE A 96 -6.11 22.02 5.33
N GLU A 97 -4.88 22.18 4.84
CA GLU A 97 -4.15 23.44 4.85
C GLU A 97 -3.88 23.87 3.41
N ALA A 98 -4.64 24.85 2.92
CA ALA A 98 -4.49 25.43 1.58
C ALA A 98 -3.57 26.65 1.63
N LYS A 99 -2.46 26.62 0.89
CA LYS A 99 -1.40 27.65 0.97
C LYS A 99 -1.35 28.56 -0.26
N GLU A 100 -1.25 27.98 -1.45
CA GLU A 100 -1.09 28.75 -2.70
C GLU A 100 -1.85 28.10 -3.86
N HIS A 101 -2.21 28.93 -4.84
CA HIS A 101 -2.87 28.51 -6.10
C HIS A 101 -4.11 27.63 -5.90
N LEU A 102 -4.86 27.88 -4.83
CA LEU A 102 -6.14 27.27 -4.51
C LEU A 102 -7.24 28.33 -4.41
N PRO A 103 -8.51 28.00 -4.74
CA PRO A 103 -9.61 28.97 -4.70
C PRO A 103 -9.85 29.60 -3.33
N LYS A 104 -9.51 28.88 -2.25
CA LYS A 104 -9.59 29.33 -0.87
C LYS A 104 -8.30 28.95 -0.15
N LEU A 105 -7.76 29.87 0.63
CA LEU A 105 -6.56 29.69 1.44
C LEU A 105 -6.91 29.62 2.92
N GLY A 106 -6.05 28.98 3.71
CA GLY A 106 -6.20 28.84 5.15
C GLY A 106 -6.31 27.39 5.61
N ARG A 107 -6.70 27.22 6.88
CA ARG A 107 -6.88 25.92 7.52
C ARG A 107 -8.35 25.56 7.60
N PHE A 108 -8.64 24.30 7.34
CA PHE A 108 -9.99 23.77 7.32
C PHE A 108 -10.05 22.42 8.03
N SER A 109 -11.22 22.13 8.59
CA SER A 109 -11.57 20.84 9.16
C SER A 109 -12.76 20.24 8.39
N GLY A 110 -12.76 18.93 8.28
CA GLY A 110 -13.78 18.15 7.59
C GLY A 110 -14.10 16.86 8.34
N LYS A 111 -15.12 16.15 7.85
CA LYS A 111 -15.48 14.81 8.33
C LYS A 111 -15.54 13.85 7.15
N LEU A 112 -14.94 12.68 7.32
CA LEU A 112 -14.83 11.63 6.31
C LEU A 112 -15.56 10.39 6.79
N ASP A 113 -16.41 9.80 5.96
CA ASP A 113 -17.13 8.57 6.28
C ASP A 113 -16.20 7.35 6.36
N VAL A 114 -16.63 6.32 7.09
CA VAL A 114 -15.81 5.11 7.31
C VAL A 114 -15.56 4.33 6.02
N SER A 115 -16.52 4.34 5.09
CA SER A 115 -16.41 3.59 3.83
C SER A 115 -15.32 4.17 2.94
N THR A 116 -15.23 5.51 2.85
CA THR A 116 -14.21 6.20 2.06
C THR A 116 -12.83 6.03 2.69
N TYR A 117 -12.69 6.18 4.01
CA TYR A 117 -11.41 5.94 4.68
C TYR A 117 -10.95 4.48 4.56
N GLY A 118 -11.89 3.53 4.66
CA GLY A 118 -11.62 2.11 4.46
C GLY A 118 -11.19 1.76 3.04
N ARG A 119 -11.81 2.36 2.00
CA ARG A 119 -11.36 2.21 0.60
C ARG A 119 -9.93 2.69 0.41
N LEU A 120 -9.56 3.80 1.04
CA LEU A 120 -8.19 4.31 0.98
C LEU A 120 -7.20 3.37 1.70
N CYS A 121 -7.56 2.84 2.87
CA CYS A 121 -6.75 1.83 3.55
C CYS A 121 -6.56 0.58 2.69
N TYR A 122 -7.62 0.10 2.05
CA TYR A 122 -7.57 -1.05 1.15
C TYR A 122 -6.65 -0.78 -0.04
N LEU A 123 -6.76 0.39 -0.68
CA LEU A 123 -5.88 0.78 -1.78
C LEU A 123 -4.41 0.80 -1.34
N ILE A 124 -4.09 1.36 -0.17
CA ILE A 124 -2.71 1.45 0.32
C ILE A 124 -2.11 0.07 0.59
N GLU A 125 -2.87 -0.84 1.22
CA GLU A 125 -2.42 -2.21 1.44
C GLU A 125 -2.27 -2.96 0.11
N GLN A 126 -3.26 -2.88 -0.79
CA GLN A 126 -3.25 -3.55 -2.09
C GLN A 126 -2.10 -3.06 -2.98
N SER A 127 -1.77 -1.77 -2.91
CA SER A 127 -0.65 -1.14 -3.62
C SER A 127 0.72 -1.48 -3.04
N ARG A 128 0.78 -2.22 -1.91
CA ARG A 128 2.02 -2.53 -1.19
C ARG A 128 2.85 -1.29 -0.90
N PHE A 129 2.20 -0.20 -0.48
CA PHE A 129 2.83 1.10 -0.27
C PHE A 129 4.06 1.06 0.66
N GLN A 130 4.05 0.15 1.65
CA GLN A 130 5.17 -0.06 2.57
C GLN A 130 6.47 -0.50 1.88
N ASP A 131 6.35 -1.21 0.75
CA ASP A 131 7.46 -1.77 -0.01
C ASP A 131 8.01 -0.79 -1.07
N MET A 132 7.32 0.34 -1.30
CA MET A 132 7.76 1.35 -2.26
C MET A 132 9.07 2.02 -1.79
N LYS A 133 9.87 2.50 -2.75
CA LYS A 133 11.02 3.37 -2.45
C LYS A 133 10.53 4.64 -1.77
N ASP A 134 11.36 5.20 -0.89
CA ASP A 134 11.03 6.45 -0.18
C ASP A 134 11.00 7.67 -1.11
N ARG A 135 11.66 7.60 -2.26
CA ARG A 135 11.78 8.70 -3.21
C ARG A 135 11.78 8.24 -4.66
N TYR A 136 10.96 8.90 -5.46
CA TYR A 136 10.96 8.90 -6.92
C TYR A 136 11.19 10.34 -7.40
N GLN A 137 12.00 10.50 -8.44
CA GLN A 137 12.37 11.83 -8.90
C GLN A 137 12.71 11.84 -10.39
N ALA A 138 12.10 12.78 -11.10
CA ALA A 138 12.45 13.15 -12.46
C ALA A 138 13.83 13.84 -12.56
N SER A 139 14.42 13.84 -13.76
CA SER A 139 15.73 14.46 -14.00
C SER A 139 15.69 15.94 -14.41
N TRP A 140 14.52 16.57 -14.37
CA TRP A 140 14.33 18.00 -14.65
C TRP A 140 14.09 18.81 -13.36
N THR A 141 14.03 20.13 -13.50
CA THR A 141 13.67 21.07 -12.43
C THR A 141 12.24 21.58 -12.63
N ASP A 142 11.73 22.36 -11.68
CA ASP A 142 10.49 23.16 -11.79
C ASP A 142 9.14 22.46 -11.52
N ASP A 143 9.12 21.15 -11.32
CA ASP A 143 7.88 20.42 -11.00
C ASP A 143 7.52 20.40 -9.49
N THR A 144 6.29 19.99 -9.17
CA THR A 144 5.84 19.78 -7.78
C THR A 144 6.36 18.46 -7.21
N THR A 145 6.53 18.40 -5.89
CA THR A 145 6.68 17.14 -5.15
C THR A 145 5.36 16.77 -4.50
N CYS A 146 4.87 15.57 -4.78
CA CYS A 146 3.80 14.93 -4.03
C CYS A 146 4.41 14.05 -2.93
N ILE A 147 4.00 14.23 -1.69
CA ILE A 147 4.49 13.44 -0.55
C ILE A 147 3.30 12.76 0.11
N VAL A 148 3.26 11.42 0.05
CA VAL A 148 2.26 10.60 0.74
C VAL A 148 2.86 10.09 2.04
N THR A 149 2.17 10.29 3.15
CA THR A 149 2.55 9.69 4.45
C THR A 149 1.43 8.79 4.95
N VAL A 150 1.79 7.59 5.40
CA VAL A 150 0.87 6.64 6.05
C VAL A 150 1.43 6.30 7.42
N THR A 151 0.62 6.52 8.46
CA THR A 151 0.95 6.17 9.85
C THR A 151 -0.03 5.13 10.36
N GLY A 152 0.46 4.06 10.98
CA GLY A 152 -0.37 2.98 11.52
C GLY A 152 0.44 1.92 12.24
N GLY A 153 -0.12 1.33 13.29
CA GLY A 153 0.52 0.23 14.04
C GLY A 153 1.89 0.60 14.62
N GLY A 154 2.07 1.87 15.01
CA GLY A 154 3.34 2.40 15.53
C GLY A 154 4.43 2.65 14.48
N LYS A 155 4.11 2.51 13.19
CA LYS A 155 5.03 2.78 12.07
C LYS A 155 4.59 4.00 11.28
N ARG A 156 5.55 4.66 10.64
CA ARG A 156 5.35 5.75 9.69
C ARG A 156 6.11 5.44 8.40
N LYS A 157 5.43 5.49 7.27
CA LYS A 157 6.04 5.40 5.93
C LYS A 157 5.74 6.69 5.18
N GLU A 158 6.77 7.24 4.55
CA GLU A 158 6.68 8.42 3.69
C GLU A 158 7.26 8.07 2.33
N VAL A 159 6.56 8.46 1.26
CA VAL A 159 7.00 8.31 -0.12
C VAL A 159 6.84 9.63 -0.84
N SER A 160 7.94 10.13 -1.38
CA SER A 160 8.01 11.37 -2.17
C SER A 160 8.10 11.06 -3.67
N ASP A 161 7.38 11.85 -4.47
CA ASP A 161 7.33 11.74 -5.93
C ASP A 161 7.48 13.13 -6.54
N TYR A 162 8.67 13.42 -7.04
CA TYR A 162 8.98 14.64 -7.75
C TYR A 162 8.76 14.44 -9.25
N GLY A 163 7.85 15.23 -9.84
CA GLY A 163 7.55 15.17 -11.26
C GLY A 163 6.65 14.01 -11.70
N SER A 164 5.91 13.40 -10.76
CA SER A 164 4.96 12.31 -11.03
C SER A 164 5.55 11.14 -11.82
N VAL A 165 6.76 10.71 -11.45
CA VAL A 165 7.49 9.59 -12.10
C VAL A 165 7.47 8.31 -11.25
N GLY A 166 6.75 8.32 -10.14
CA GLY A 166 6.51 7.14 -9.32
C GLY A 166 5.70 6.05 -10.04
N PRO A 167 5.58 4.87 -9.42
CA PRO A 167 4.78 3.78 -9.97
C PRO A 167 3.29 4.15 -10.03
N ILE A 168 2.53 3.47 -10.90
CA ILE A 168 1.10 3.77 -11.14
C ILE A 168 0.27 3.65 -9.87
N GLU A 169 0.64 2.76 -8.96
CA GLU A 169 0.01 2.58 -7.66
C GLU A 169 0.16 3.80 -6.76
N LEU A 170 1.34 4.45 -6.79
CA LEU A 170 1.58 5.69 -6.04
C LEU A 170 0.77 6.84 -6.63
N TRP A 171 0.74 6.96 -7.97
CA TRP A 171 -0.11 7.92 -8.65
C TRP A 171 -1.58 7.73 -8.28
N ALA A 172 -2.09 6.50 -8.29
CA ALA A 172 -3.48 6.19 -7.93
C ALA A 172 -3.81 6.62 -6.50
N ILE A 173 -2.91 6.36 -5.52
CA ILE A 173 -3.08 6.82 -4.14
C ILE A 173 -3.19 8.36 -4.09
N GLN A 174 -2.29 9.08 -4.78
CA GLN A 174 -2.31 10.54 -4.82
C GLN A 174 -3.62 11.08 -5.41
N GLN A 175 -4.10 10.53 -6.54
CA GLN A 175 -5.35 10.96 -7.18
C GLN A 175 -6.58 10.70 -6.32
N ILE A 176 -6.62 9.56 -5.63
CA ILE A 176 -7.74 9.23 -4.76
C ILE A 176 -7.77 10.15 -3.54
N ILE A 177 -6.62 10.47 -2.92
CA ILE A 177 -6.58 11.43 -1.81
C ILE A 177 -7.07 12.83 -2.28
N ASP A 178 -6.71 13.27 -3.49
CA ASP A 178 -7.20 14.52 -4.07
C ASP A 178 -8.71 14.51 -4.27
N SER A 179 -9.22 13.43 -4.85
CA SER A 179 -10.66 13.26 -5.08
C SER A 179 -11.44 13.24 -3.76
N VAL A 180 -10.91 12.56 -2.73
CA VAL A 180 -11.48 12.60 -1.38
C VAL A 180 -11.50 14.03 -0.86
N ARG A 181 -10.37 14.75 -0.90
CA ARG A 181 -10.30 16.15 -0.47
C ARG A 181 -11.34 17.03 -1.17
N GLU A 182 -11.52 16.86 -2.48
CA GLU A 182 -12.49 17.64 -3.27
C GLU A 182 -13.95 17.32 -2.94
N SER A 183 -14.23 16.07 -2.54
CA SER A 183 -15.58 15.65 -2.14
C SER A 183 -16.01 16.14 -0.75
N LEU A 184 -15.05 16.52 0.10
CA LEU A 184 -15.32 16.89 1.49
C LEU A 184 -15.90 18.29 1.63
N SER A 185 -16.85 18.41 2.56
CA SER A 185 -17.36 19.70 3.01
C SER A 185 -16.44 20.31 4.09
N TRP A 186 -15.70 21.34 3.71
CA TRP A 186 -14.69 21.99 4.55
C TRP A 186 -15.24 23.15 5.37
N LYS A 187 -14.91 23.19 6.67
CA LYS A 187 -15.21 24.29 7.59
C LYS A 187 -13.91 25.01 7.98
N PRO A 188 -13.83 26.35 7.87
CA PRO A 188 -12.65 27.09 8.29
C PRO A 188 -12.32 26.83 9.77
N VAL A 189 -11.04 26.70 10.08
CA VAL A 189 -10.51 26.67 11.44
C VAL A 189 -9.97 28.07 11.78
N PRO A 190 -10.34 28.67 12.92
CA PRO A 190 -9.83 29.98 13.35
C PRO A 190 -8.31 30.05 13.49
#